data_AF-A0A8S0YR77-F1
#
_entry.id   AF-A0A8S0YR77-F1
#
_cell.length_a   1.000
_cell.length_b   1.000
_cell.length_c   1.000
_cell.angle_alpha   90.00
_cell.angle_beta   90.00
_cell.angle_gamma   90.00
#
_symmetry.space_group_name_H-M   'P 1'
#
loop_
_entity.id
_entity.type
_entity.pdbx_description
1 polymer ?
#
loop_
_entity_poly.entity_id
_entity_poly.type
_entity_poly.pdbx_seq_one_letter_code
_entity_poly.pdbx_strand_id
1 'polypeptide(L)'
;MSCKTVHKGKYYVSFKRGFEDSKKDVTVIIEKVFETDVLKISLSDDDDPTFLCVLIINRIDYEDLKKQQGLLVDFENFPSQLIRLLQQCASNNMFLIMQQTNPMQYYFEVIEHNEFKRLVHLSLKTGPATDTDIKKHMADTIMNLKRTLASVKSTAVSTETILNDKCMNLERKIHDYNHNITRMEEEKLKLEIEYKESLKQERDKLMQEKQQWQQNAEHTMKNQIASYQDSLNRKEAQVNEINLLCKQLKENINHLESQLSDKIQCQNVLEKEVQKSHIEVATLKAKNASLERDYMEKDKLYNQTNAKCVYLEKTIKDNADTIKDLNSSIQILKKEKQSLEERLALSESLVNKNNDALHSTSEQLLKANQIISKQSSDLIEMKEKLLCRTAIALEQEKVIERNTNDMEELKKQIVNTEESMDKLQKELDDLREKYEANEKALRERDETIKNNNMVIQWLHKKMDNFEPMSSQINQKQGILMATSSTPYFLSRNNNHTDSLHGISEESIDFYGTTKSGSNHEESPGPESQEKTSKVGLDPKYLQPAVNDNKLMFSKDAKSKSSNQQSQKGKENINLPKVNYREKKSARGSTYRATPVSAYFP
;
A
#
# COMPACT_ATOMS: atom_id res chain seq x y z
N MET A 1 129.99 74.86 107.47
CA MET A 1 130.80 74.07 106.52
C MET A 1 129.92 73.47 105.43
N SER A 2 129.51 74.30 104.46
CA SER A 2 128.92 73.87 103.20
C SER A 2 130.00 73.26 102.29
N CYS A 3 130.38 72.02 102.59
CA CYS A 3 131.21 71.20 101.72
C CYS A 3 130.37 70.69 100.55
N LYS A 4 130.80 70.94 99.31
CA LYS A 4 130.17 70.37 98.12
C LYS A 4 131.14 69.39 97.45
N THR A 5 130.75 68.12 97.39
CA THR A 5 131.37 67.15 96.47
C THR A 5 131.12 67.64 95.04
N VAL A 6 132.20 68.09 94.38
CA VAL A 6 132.17 68.60 93.00
C VAL A 6 132.23 67.44 92.02
N HIS A 7 132.94 66.37 92.38
CA HIS A 7 133.03 65.15 91.59
C HIS A 7 133.28 63.91 92.47
N LYS A 8 132.73 62.77 92.06
CA LYS A 8 133.11 61.43 92.52
C LYS A 8 133.11 60.49 91.31
N GLY A 9 134.20 59.74 91.12
CA GLY A 9 134.35 58.77 90.04
C GLY A 9 135.38 57.70 90.39
N LYS A 10 135.33 56.54 89.71
CA LYS A 10 136.37 55.51 89.79
C LYS A 10 137.34 55.68 88.63
N TYR A 11 138.63 55.55 88.93
CA TYR A 11 139.71 55.74 87.98
C TYR A 11 140.83 54.72 88.19
N TYR A 12 141.35 54.19 87.09
CA TYR A 12 142.42 53.19 87.12
C TYR A 12 143.78 53.86 87.33
N VAL A 13 144.41 53.63 88.49
CA VAL A 13 145.67 54.28 88.91
C VAL A 13 146.80 53.25 88.97
N SER A 14 147.95 53.60 88.38
CA SER A 14 149.17 52.78 88.43
C SER A 14 150.06 53.23 89.60
N PHE A 15 150.19 52.40 90.62
CA PHE A 15 151.02 52.63 91.80
C PHE A 15 152.46 52.18 91.54
N LYS A 16 153.43 53.06 91.81
CA LYS A 16 154.87 52.81 91.66
C LYS A 16 155.57 52.88 93.00
N ARG A 17 156.16 51.76 93.42
CA ARG A 17 156.87 51.61 94.70
C ARG A 17 158.26 51.02 94.46
N GLY A 18 159.22 51.90 94.18
CA GLY A 18 160.57 51.48 93.78
C GLY A 18 160.53 50.74 92.44
N PHE A 19 160.66 49.42 92.47
CA PHE A 19 160.56 48.52 91.31
C PHE A 19 159.20 47.81 91.19
N GLU A 20 158.30 47.94 92.17
CA GLU A 20 156.96 47.37 92.12
C GLU A 20 156.00 48.32 91.38
N ASP A 21 155.52 47.89 90.22
CA ASP A 21 154.40 48.51 89.49
C ASP A 21 153.13 47.68 89.75
N SER A 22 152.11 48.27 90.37
CA SER A 22 150.78 47.66 90.55
C SER A 22 149.69 48.60 90.03
N LYS A 23 148.46 48.09 89.82
CA LYS A 23 147.34 48.89 89.32
C LYS A 23 146.06 48.55 90.07
N LYS A 24 145.28 49.57 90.42
CA LYS A 24 144.01 49.46 91.15
C LYS A 24 143.00 50.47 90.60
N ASP A 25 141.70 50.15 90.73
CA ASP A 25 140.66 51.16 90.61
C ASP A 25 140.55 51.95 91.91
N VAL A 26 140.67 53.27 91.82
CA VAL A 26 140.62 54.19 92.95
C VAL A 26 139.42 55.10 92.81
N THR A 27 138.59 55.17 93.84
CA THR A 27 137.52 56.15 93.97
C THR A 27 138.14 57.51 94.28
N VAL A 28 138.06 58.44 93.33
CA VAL A 28 138.53 59.83 93.44
C VAL A 28 137.34 60.71 93.77
N ILE A 29 137.44 61.44 94.90
CA ILE A 29 136.42 62.38 95.37
C ILE A 29 137.04 63.77 95.47
N ILE A 30 136.44 64.74 94.78
CA ILE A 30 136.87 66.15 94.81
C ILE A 30 135.79 66.97 95.51
N GLU A 31 136.18 67.67 96.56
CA GLU A 31 135.32 68.46 97.44
C GLU A 31 135.83 69.90 97.53
N LYS A 32 134.97 70.89 97.26
CA LYS A 32 135.30 72.31 97.51
C LYS A 32 134.59 72.78 98.76
N VAL A 33 135.37 73.37 99.68
CA VAL A 33 134.87 73.99 100.91
C VAL A 33 134.88 75.51 100.71
N PHE A 34 133.72 76.05 100.34
CA PHE A 34 133.55 77.47 99.98
C PHE A 34 133.74 78.44 101.16
N GLU A 35 133.65 77.97 102.40
CA GLU A 35 133.82 78.80 103.60
C GLU A 35 135.29 79.09 103.95
N THR A 36 136.25 78.39 103.33
CA THR A 36 137.66 78.43 103.74
C THR A 36 138.66 78.50 102.58
N ASP A 37 138.20 78.66 101.32
CA ASP A 37 139.03 78.54 100.11
C ASP A 37 139.95 77.30 100.13
N VAL A 38 139.35 76.12 100.41
CA VAL A 38 140.05 74.83 100.43
C VAL A 38 139.47 73.87 99.40
N LEU A 39 140.37 73.27 98.62
CA LEU A 39 140.11 72.11 97.77
C LEU A 39 140.62 70.85 98.48
N LYS A 40 139.72 69.88 98.71
CA LYS A 40 140.06 68.56 99.26
C LYS A 40 139.88 67.50 98.18
N ILE A 41 140.95 66.75 97.91
CA ILE A 41 140.98 65.63 96.98
C ILE A 41 141.23 64.37 97.82
N SER A 42 140.26 63.47 97.84
CA SER A 42 140.33 62.21 98.59
C SER A 42 140.40 61.04 97.61
N LEU A 43 141.36 60.15 97.82
CA LEU A 43 141.62 58.96 97.01
C LEU A 43 141.40 57.75 97.92
N SER A 44 140.35 56.97 97.67
CA SER A 44 140.02 55.78 98.45
C SER A 44 139.90 54.55 97.57
N ASP A 45 140.20 53.39 98.12
CA ASP A 45 139.91 52.09 97.50
C ASP A 45 138.56 51.59 98.03
N ASP A 46 137.78 50.93 97.17
CA ASP A 46 136.51 50.31 97.57
C ASP A 46 136.73 48.88 98.10
N ASP A 47 137.81 48.21 97.68
CA ASP A 47 138.21 46.87 98.11
C ASP A 47 139.16 46.89 99.33
N ASP A 48 139.86 48.01 99.56
CA ASP A 48 140.69 48.27 100.75
C ASP A 48 140.21 49.52 101.51
N PRO A 49 139.29 49.36 102.49
CA PRO A 49 138.77 50.47 103.29
C PRO A 49 139.82 51.21 104.15
N THR A 50 141.05 50.69 104.26
CA THR A 50 142.15 51.36 104.97
C THR A 50 142.99 52.24 104.05
N PHE A 51 142.95 52.00 102.73
CA PHE A 51 143.57 52.88 101.75
C PHE A 51 142.78 54.18 101.62
N LEU A 52 143.34 55.24 102.20
CA LEU A 52 142.90 56.62 102.00
C LEU A 52 144.13 57.52 101.85
N CYS A 53 144.17 58.32 100.79
CA CYS A 53 145.08 59.47 100.68
C CYS A 53 144.21 60.74 100.64
N VAL A 54 144.49 61.70 101.53
CA VAL A 54 143.80 63.01 101.54
C VAL A 54 144.80 64.10 101.22
N LEU A 55 144.55 64.78 100.11
CA LEU A 55 145.25 65.99 99.71
C LEU A 55 144.35 67.20 100.00
N ILE A 56 144.86 68.13 100.79
CA ILE A 56 144.24 69.42 101.08
C ILE A 56 145.11 70.48 100.42
N ILE A 57 144.52 71.29 99.54
CA ILE A 57 145.16 72.43 98.88
C ILE A 57 144.39 73.68 99.33
N ASN A 58 145.04 74.52 100.14
CA ASN A 58 144.57 75.88 100.40
C ASN A 58 145.11 76.84 99.32
N ARG A 59 144.60 78.07 99.31
CA ARG A 59 144.94 79.08 98.29
C ARG A 59 146.42 79.50 98.27
N ILE A 60 147.15 79.42 99.39
CA ILE A 60 148.60 79.68 99.46
C ILE A 60 149.37 78.50 98.86
N ASP A 61 149.04 77.27 99.26
CA ASP A 61 149.64 76.04 98.70
C ASP A 61 149.48 76.02 97.18
N TYR A 62 148.34 76.50 96.67
CA TYR A 62 148.06 76.58 95.24
C TYR A 62 148.95 77.58 94.51
N GLU A 63 149.24 78.76 95.07
CA GLU A 63 150.12 79.73 94.41
C GLU A 63 151.56 79.21 94.30
N ASP A 64 152.02 78.39 95.25
CA ASP A 64 153.32 77.74 95.16
C ASP A 64 153.30 76.53 94.21
N LEU A 65 152.24 75.72 94.20
CA LEU A 65 152.01 74.67 93.19
C LEU A 65 152.00 75.25 91.77
N LYS A 66 151.32 76.40 91.59
CA LYS A 66 151.18 77.14 90.33
C LYS A 66 152.52 77.62 89.80
N LYS A 67 153.39 78.18 90.66
CA LYS A 67 154.76 78.55 90.30
C LYS A 67 155.64 77.34 90.00
N GLN A 68 155.56 76.28 90.82
CA GLN A 68 156.40 75.08 90.68
C GLN A 68 156.11 74.28 89.41
N GLN A 69 154.87 74.28 88.92
CA GLN A 69 154.43 73.50 87.75
C GLN A 69 154.00 74.36 86.54
N GLY A 70 154.18 75.68 86.61
CA GLY A 70 153.86 76.59 85.51
C GLY A 70 152.37 76.64 85.15
N LEU A 71 151.47 76.44 86.13
CA LEU A 71 150.04 76.32 85.86
C LEU A 71 149.44 77.67 85.41
N LEU A 72 148.78 77.68 84.24
CA LEU A 72 148.11 78.87 83.70
C LEU A 72 146.68 79.07 84.23
N VAL A 73 146.31 78.37 85.29
CA VAL A 73 144.95 78.32 85.84
C VAL A 73 144.90 79.04 87.20
N ASP A 74 143.73 79.58 87.56
CA ASP A 74 143.49 80.20 88.87
C ASP A 74 142.78 79.22 89.81
N PHE A 75 142.95 79.41 91.12
CA PHE A 75 142.41 78.52 92.15
C PHE A 75 140.92 78.20 92.00
N GLU A 76 140.12 79.17 91.55
CA GLU A 76 138.67 78.97 91.29
C GLU A 76 138.37 78.00 90.15
N ASN A 77 139.19 78.01 89.10
CA ASN A 77 139.00 77.19 87.90
C ASN A 77 139.74 75.86 87.97
N PHE A 78 140.73 75.73 88.87
CA PHE A 78 141.55 74.54 89.03
C PHE A 78 140.76 73.24 89.30
N PRO A 79 139.72 73.20 90.15
CA PRO A 79 138.91 71.98 90.34
C PRO A 79 138.24 71.50 89.05
N SER A 80 137.74 72.44 88.25
CA SER A 80 137.08 72.14 86.97
C SER A 80 138.06 71.58 85.94
N GLN A 81 139.27 72.15 85.87
CA GLN A 81 140.32 71.65 84.98
C GLN A 81 140.87 70.30 85.46
N LEU A 82 141.01 70.07 86.76
CA LEU A 82 141.39 68.77 87.33
C LEU A 82 140.35 67.68 86.99
N ILE A 83 139.05 67.98 87.11
CA ILE A 83 137.98 67.05 86.71
C ILE A 83 138.06 66.73 85.22
N ARG A 84 138.36 67.72 84.36
CA ARG A 84 138.57 67.50 82.92
C ARG A 84 139.77 66.59 82.63
N LEU A 85 140.90 66.80 83.30
CA LEU A 85 142.08 65.94 83.18
C LEU A 85 141.77 64.50 83.61
N LEU A 86 141.07 64.31 84.73
CA LEU A 86 140.61 63.00 85.19
C LEU A 86 139.67 62.32 84.17
N GLN A 87 138.71 63.05 83.61
CA GLN A 87 137.83 62.54 82.55
C GLN A 87 138.60 62.11 81.30
N GLN A 88 139.68 62.80 80.93
CA GLN A 88 140.57 62.40 79.84
C GLN A 88 141.39 61.14 80.18
N CYS A 89 141.69 60.89 81.46
CA CYS A 89 142.25 59.60 81.90
C CYS A 89 141.24 58.46 81.78
N ALA A 90 139.97 58.68 82.16
CA ALA A 90 138.89 57.70 81.96
C ALA A 90 138.59 57.44 80.47
N SER A 91 138.98 58.33 79.55
CA SER A 91 138.87 58.13 78.10
C SER A 91 140.13 57.54 77.45
N ASN A 92 141.03 56.91 78.23
CA ASN A 92 142.28 56.26 77.78
C ASN A 92 143.32 57.16 77.06
N ASN A 93 143.16 58.49 77.06
CA ASN A 93 144.12 59.40 76.43
C ASN A 93 145.29 59.79 77.36
N MET A 94 145.12 59.60 78.68
CA MET A 94 146.13 59.84 79.70
C MET A 94 146.04 58.77 80.79
N PHE A 95 147.10 58.65 81.59
CA PHE A 95 147.23 57.65 82.65
C PHE A 95 147.46 58.34 84.00
N LEU A 96 146.85 57.80 85.05
CA LEU A 96 147.10 58.23 86.42
C LEU A 96 148.18 57.35 87.04
N ILE A 97 149.20 57.99 87.62
CA ILE A 97 150.29 57.31 88.31
C ILE A 97 150.38 57.82 89.75
N MET A 98 150.51 56.91 90.71
CA MET A 98 150.79 57.22 92.11
C MET A 98 152.24 56.81 92.40
N GLN A 99 153.18 57.75 92.37
CA GLN A 99 154.60 57.48 92.61
C GLN A 99 154.95 57.68 94.09
N GLN A 100 155.30 56.58 94.77
CA GLN A 100 155.78 56.62 96.14
C GLN A 100 157.26 57.00 96.17
N THR A 101 157.59 58.13 96.82
CA THR A 101 158.99 58.58 97.02
C THR A 101 159.50 58.29 98.42
N ASN A 102 158.61 58.34 99.42
CA ASN A 102 158.86 57.93 100.80
C ASN A 102 157.62 57.25 101.38
N PRO A 103 157.71 56.51 102.51
CA PRO A 103 156.55 55.91 103.18
C PRO A 103 155.40 56.90 103.43
N MET A 104 155.73 58.16 103.73
CA MET A 104 154.76 59.24 104.04
C MET A 104 154.53 60.24 102.89
N GLN A 105 155.12 60.04 101.71
CA GLN A 105 155.03 61.02 100.61
C GLN A 105 154.92 60.34 99.23
N TYR A 106 153.79 60.60 98.58
CA TYR A 106 153.46 60.14 97.24
C TYR A 106 153.27 61.34 96.31
N TYR A 107 153.34 61.11 95.00
CA TYR A 107 152.93 62.07 93.96
C TYR A 107 151.85 61.43 93.11
N PHE A 108 150.68 62.06 93.04
CA PHE A 108 149.57 61.67 92.19
C PHE A 108 149.67 62.45 90.88
N GLU A 109 150.13 61.78 89.83
CA GLU A 109 150.54 62.37 88.57
C GLU A 109 149.56 62.04 87.43
N VAL A 110 149.20 63.06 86.65
CA VAL A 110 148.49 62.93 85.38
C VAL A 110 149.53 62.88 84.27
N ILE A 111 149.64 61.74 83.58
CA ILE A 111 150.71 61.51 82.59
C ILE A 111 150.13 61.16 81.21
N GLU A 112 150.55 61.91 80.20
CA GLU A 112 150.36 61.56 78.79
C GLU A 112 151.59 60.81 78.26
N HIS A 113 151.36 59.75 77.48
CA HIS A 113 152.44 59.02 76.80
C HIS A 113 152.49 59.46 75.34
N ASN A 114 153.48 60.28 75.00
CA ASN A 114 153.86 60.55 73.61
C ASN A 114 154.89 59.48 73.16
N GLU A 115 154.95 59.19 71.86
CA GLU A 115 155.79 58.12 71.27
C GLU A 115 157.26 58.19 71.69
N PHE A 116 157.77 59.41 71.93
CA PHE A 116 159.16 59.64 72.35
C PHE A 116 159.36 59.82 73.87
N LYS A 117 158.34 60.28 74.62
CA LYS A 117 158.51 60.68 76.03
C LYS A 117 157.19 60.72 76.81
N ARG A 118 157.25 60.44 78.10
CA ARG A 118 156.18 60.75 79.07
C ARG A 118 156.14 62.25 79.37
N LEU A 119 154.95 62.85 79.31
CA LEU A 119 154.67 64.23 79.70
C LEU A 119 153.80 64.22 80.96
N VAL A 120 154.26 64.86 82.04
CA VAL A 120 153.48 65.05 83.26
C VAL A 120 152.70 66.36 83.13
N HIS A 121 151.38 66.30 83.12
CA HIS A 121 150.49 67.47 83.04
C HIS A 121 150.23 68.12 84.40
N LEU A 122 150.29 67.32 85.47
CA LEU A 122 150.06 67.76 86.85
C LEU A 122 150.67 66.72 87.79
N SER A 123 151.40 67.14 88.83
CA SER A 123 151.99 66.25 89.84
C SER A 123 151.58 66.70 91.25
N LEU A 124 150.58 66.03 91.83
CA LEU A 124 150.02 66.43 93.12
C LEU A 124 150.70 65.67 94.26
N LYS A 125 151.57 66.36 95.01
CA LYS A 125 152.14 65.83 96.26
C LYS A 125 151.01 65.47 97.23
N THR A 126 150.98 64.23 97.68
CA THR A 126 149.99 63.68 98.61
C THR A 126 150.65 62.67 99.56
N GLY A 127 149.89 62.02 100.42
CA GLY A 127 150.39 61.00 101.34
C GLY A 127 149.25 60.15 101.92
N PRO A 128 149.58 59.09 102.67
CA PRO A 128 148.58 58.33 103.41
C PRO A 128 147.87 59.23 104.42
N ALA A 129 146.55 59.12 104.51
CA ALA A 129 145.75 59.86 105.47
C ALA A 129 145.98 59.36 106.90
N THR A 130 145.63 60.16 107.91
CA THR A 130 145.84 59.73 109.31
C THR A 130 144.81 58.68 109.71
N ASP A 131 145.14 57.91 110.74
CA ASP A 131 144.23 57.00 111.46
C ASP A 131 142.87 57.64 111.75
N THR A 132 142.85 58.93 112.10
CA THR A 132 141.64 59.71 112.41
C THR A 132 140.80 59.97 111.17
N ASP A 133 141.45 60.30 110.04
CA ASP A 133 140.80 60.53 108.76
C ASP A 133 140.22 59.24 108.17
N ILE A 134 140.97 58.13 108.26
CA ILE A 134 140.52 56.79 107.85
C ILE A 134 139.30 56.38 108.68
N LYS A 135 139.38 56.44 110.01
CA LYS A 135 138.26 56.12 110.92
C LYS A 135 137.03 56.97 110.63
N LYS A 136 137.20 58.26 110.34
CA LYS A 136 136.11 59.16 109.96
C LYS A 136 135.51 58.79 108.60
N HIS A 137 136.33 58.59 107.56
CA HIS A 137 135.88 58.21 106.22
C HIS A 137 135.13 56.87 106.23
N MET A 138 135.63 55.88 106.98
CA MET A 138 134.95 54.61 107.20
C MET A 138 133.62 54.79 107.93
N ALA A 139 133.56 55.60 108.99
CA ALA A 139 132.32 55.88 109.72
C ALA A 139 131.25 56.57 108.83
N ASP A 140 131.63 57.62 108.10
CA ASP A 140 130.76 58.34 107.17
C ASP A 140 130.26 57.41 106.05
N THR A 141 131.15 56.56 105.51
CA THR A 141 130.80 55.56 104.49
C THR A 141 129.83 54.50 105.04
N ILE A 142 130.08 53.97 106.25
CA ILE A 142 129.20 52.99 106.92
C ILE A 142 127.83 53.62 107.23
N MET A 143 127.76 54.88 107.66
CA MET A 143 126.49 55.57 107.89
C MET A 143 125.71 55.76 106.58
N ASN A 144 126.39 56.14 105.50
CA ASN A 144 125.78 56.28 104.18
C ASN A 144 125.27 54.94 103.63
N LEU A 145 126.07 53.87 103.71
CA LEU A 145 125.67 52.52 103.30
C LEU A 145 124.47 52.01 104.13
N LYS A 146 124.47 52.21 105.45
CA LYS A 146 123.32 51.86 106.31
C LYS A 146 122.05 52.63 105.93
N ARG A 147 122.16 53.93 105.62
CA ARG A 147 121.01 54.76 105.19
C ARG A 147 120.45 54.28 103.85
N THR A 148 121.32 54.01 102.88
CA THR A 148 120.93 53.46 101.57
C THR A 148 120.29 52.09 101.70
N LEU A 149 120.87 51.18 102.49
CA LEU A 149 120.33 49.82 102.72
C LEU A 149 118.95 49.89 103.39
N ALA A 150 118.77 50.74 104.40
CA ALA A 150 117.47 50.94 105.04
C ALA A 150 116.42 51.48 104.06
N SER A 151 116.79 52.46 103.22
CA SER A 151 115.92 53.00 102.18
C SER A 151 115.52 51.93 101.16
N VAL A 152 116.49 51.19 100.62
CA VAL A 152 116.27 50.13 99.62
C VAL A 152 115.39 49.01 100.20
N LYS A 153 115.62 48.59 101.45
CA LYS A 153 114.79 47.60 102.13
C LYS A 153 113.35 48.10 102.34
N SER A 154 113.18 49.37 102.72
CA SER A 154 111.85 49.99 102.86
C SER A 154 111.11 50.04 101.52
N THR A 155 111.78 50.42 100.43
CA THR A 155 111.17 50.41 99.09
C THR A 155 110.85 49.00 98.62
N ALA A 156 111.71 48.00 98.90
CA ALA A 156 111.48 46.61 98.50
C ALA A 156 110.18 46.05 99.13
N VAL A 157 110.02 46.18 100.45
CA VAL A 157 108.80 45.74 101.16
C VAL A 157 107.55 46.51 100.69
N SER A 158 107.69 47.80 100.35
CA SER A 158 106.59 48.58 99.76
C SER A 158 106.22 48.12 98.35
N THR A 159 107.20 47.75 97.51
CA THR A 159 106.91 47.16 96.19
C THR A 159 106.33 45.76 96.28
N GLU A 160 106.79 44.95 97.23
CA GLU A 160 106.32 43.58 97.49
C GLU A 160 104.86 43.56 97.93
N THR A 161 104.48 44.42 98.89
CA THR A 161 103.08 44.58 99.31
C THR A 161 102.18 45.07 98.18
N ILE A 162 102.60 46.09 97.42
CA ILE A 162 101.87 46.57 96.24
C ILE A 162 101.72 45.49 95.15
N LEU A 163 102.71 44.61 94.97
CA LEU A 163 102.63 43.48 94.05
C LEU A 163 101.69 42.39 94.57
N ASN A 164 101.77 42.03 95.85
CA ASN A 164 100.86 41.07 96.49
C ASN A 164 99.40 41.52 96.38
N ASP A 165 99.10 42.79 96.69
CA ASP A 165 97.76 43.36 96.53
C ASP A 165 97.28 43.29 95.08
N LYS A 166 98.16 43.51 94.10
CA LYS A 166 97.83 43.36 92.67
C LYS A 166 97.55 41.90 92.31
N CYS A 167 98.34 40.94 92.80
CA CYS A 167 98.10 39.51 92.61
C CYS A 167 96.73 39.11 93.17
N MET A 168 96.43 39.42 94.44
CA MET A 168 95.14 39.11 95.07
C MET A 168 93.95 39.79 94.36
N ASN A 169 94.14 40.97 93.77
CA ASN A 169 93.12 41.63 92.95
C ASN A 169 92.93 40.99 91.57
N LEU A 170 93.98 40.41 90.98
CA LEU A 170 93.89 39.67 89.72
C LEU A 170 93.31 38.27 89.93
N GLU A 171 93.69 37.57 91.01
CA GLU A 171 93.13 36.27 91.40
C GLU A 171 91.63 36.35 91.63
N ARG A 172 91.13 37.37 92.34
CA ARG A 172 89.69 37.62 92.49
C ARG A 172 89.01 37.84 91.14
N LYS A 173 89.57 38.68 90.25
CA LYS A 173 89.01 38.87 88.89
C LYS A 173 89.00 37.59 88.05
N ILE A 174 90.04 36.75 88.16
CA ILE A 174 90.10 35.45 87.48
C ILE A 174 89.01 34.52 88.02
N HIS A 175 88.77 34.50 89.34
CA HIS A 175 87.67 33.77 89.95
C HIS A 175 86.30 34.27 89.46
N ASP A 176 86.07 35.60 89.48
CA ASP A 176 84.83 36.24 89.02
C ASP A 176 84.54 35.93 87.53
N TYR A 177 85.57 35.98 86.67
CA TYR A 177 85.44 35.64 85.25
C TYR A 177 85.19 34.14 85.04
N ASN A 178 85.90 33.25 85.73
CA ASN A 178 85.68 31.81 85.64
C ASN A 178 84.24 31.43 86.07
N HIS A 179 83.75 31.99 87.18
CA HIS A 179 82.37 31.77 87.63
C HIS A 179 81.34 32.25 86.60
N ASN A 180 81.57 33.39 85.96
CA ASN A 180 80.69 33.88 84.89
C ASN A 180 80.77 33.03 83.62
N ILE A 181 81.94 32.47 83.27
CA ILE A 181 82.07 31.53 82.15
C ILE A 181 81.24 30.28 82.42
N THR A 182 81.42 29.62 83.58
CA THR A 182 80.63 28.42 83.94
C THR A 182 79.13 28.69 83.92
N ARG A 183 78.66 29.82 84.49
CA ARG A 183 77.25 30.21 84.44
C ARG A 183 76.74 30.38 82.99
N MET A 184 77.51 31.02 82.11
CA MET A 184 77.14 31.17 80.70
C MET A 184 77.16 29.83 79.94
N GLU A 185 78.03 28.89 80.31
CA GLU A 185 78.07 27.55 79.73
C GLU A 185 76.86 26.71 80.17
N GLU A 186 76.43 26.82 81.43
CA GLU A 186 75.19 26.22 81.96
C GLU A 186 73.94 26.81 81.30
N GLU A 187 73.85 28.15 81.20
CA GLU A 187 72.76 28.86 80.52
C GLU A 187 72.67 28.48 79.04
N LYS A 188 73.82 28.42 78.33
CA LYS A 188 73.91 27.95 76.95
C LYS A 188 73.45 26.50 76.81
N LEU A 189 73.91 25.59 77.67
CA LEU A 189 73.55 24.18 77.61
C LEU A 189 72.05 23.99 77.86
N LYS A 190 71.47 24.72 78.81
CA LYS A 190 70.03 24.73 79.08
C LYS A 190 69.24 25.19 77.86
N LEU A 191 69.61 26.33 77.25
CA LEU A 191 68.97 26.84 76.03
C LEU A 191 69.11 25.89 74.84
N GLU A 192 70.25 25.19 74.73
CA GLU A 192 70.46 24.18 73.68
C GLU A 192 69.57 22.94 73.88
N ILE A 193 69.32 22.53 75.13
CA ILE A 193 68.37 21.46 75.48
C ILE A 193 66.92 21.90 75.21
N GLU A 194 66.52 23.08 75.66
CA GLU A 194 65.18 23.63 75.43
C GLU A 194 64.88 23.79 73.92
N TYR A 195 65.85 24.28 73.14
CA TYR A 195 65.74 24.37 71.68
C TYR A 195 65.63 22.99 71.02
N LYS A 196 66.45 22.00 71.44
CA LYS A 196 66.37 20.63 70.91
C LYS A 196 65.03 19.96 71.20
N GLU A 197 64.49 20.15 72.41
CA GLU A 197 63.21 19.55 72.80
C GLU A 197 62.02 20.26 72.12
N SER A 198 62.04 21.59 71.99
CA SER A 198 61.05 22.33 71.19
C SER A 198 61.07 21.91 69.71
N LEU A 199 62.25 21.78 69.11
CA LEU A 199 62.43 21.35 67.73
C LEU A 199 62.08 19.86 67.52
N LYS A 200 62.12 19.03 68.58
CA LYS A 200 61.56 17.68 68.59
C LYS A 200 60.04 17.71 68.67
N GLN A 201 59.45 18.50 69.57
CA GLN A 201 58.00 18.63 69.71
C GLN A 201 57.32 19.10 68.42
N GLU A 202 57.88 20.09 67.71
CA GLU A 202 57.30 20.54 66.43
C GLU A 202 57.47 19.49 65.31
N ARG A 203 58.54 18.68 65.33
CA ARG A 203 58.70 17.54 64.42
C ARG A 203 57.69 16.44 64.70
N ASP A 204 57.48 16.09 65.97
CA ASP A 204 56.53 15.06 66.39
C ASP A 204 55.09 15.50 66.08
N LYS A 205 54.77 16.77 66.32
CA LYS A 205 53.49 17.41 65.93
C LYS A 205 53.28 17.42 64.42
N LEU A 206 54.26 17.85 63.62
CA LEU A 206 54.18 17.81 62.15
C LEU A 206 54.05 16.38 61.62
N MET A 207 54.68 15.40 62.28
CA MET A 207 54.52 13.98 61.95
C MET A 207 53.10 13.48 62.25
N GLN A 208 52.52 13.86 63.40
CA GLN A 208 51.13 13.54 63.75
C GLN A 208 50.14 14.20 62.79
N GLU A 209 50.28 15.49 62.50
CA GLU A 209 49.44 16.20 61.52
C GLU A 209 49.51 15.54 60.14
N LYS A 210 50.72 15.23 59.65
CA LYS A 210 50.92 14.50 58.38
C LYS A 210 50.24 13.12 58.39
N GLN A 211 50.39 12.37 59.48
CA GLN A 211 49.79 11.03 59.63
C GLN A 211 48.26 11.10 59.65
N GLN A 212 47.68 12.12 60.32
CA GLN A 212 46.25 12.36 60.34
C GLN A 212 45.72 12.80 58.97
N TRP A 213 46.43 13.68 58.26
CA TRP A 213 46.11 14.04 56.87
C TRP A 213 46.13 12.83 55.94
N GLN A 214 47.13 11.95 56.05
CA GLN A 214 47.17 10.71 55.27
C GLN A 214 46.00 9.78 55.61
N GLN A 215 45.70 9.55 56.89
CA GLN A 215 44.57 8.71 57.31
C GLN A 215 43.23 9.28 56.85
N ASN A 216 43.02 10.59 56.92
CA ASN A 216 41.83 11.26 56.42
C ASN A 216 41.71 11.16 54.89
N ALA A 217 42.81 11.30 54.15
CA ALA A 217 42.83 11.13 52.70
C ALA A 217 42.53 9.68 52.29
N GLU A 218 43.16 8.70 52.94
CA GLU A 218 42.89 7.28 52.72
C GLU A 218 41.43 6.91 53.06
N HIS A 219 40.89 7.40 54.17
CA HIS A 219 39.51 7.15 54.56
C HIS A 219 38.53 7.81 53.57
N THR A 220 38.77 9.06 53.18
CA THR A 220 37.95 9.75 52.18
C THR A 220 37.97 9.03 50.83
N MET A 221 39.15 8.56 50.38
CA MET A 221 39.29 7.80 49.14
C MET A 221 38.61 6.43 49.23
N LYS A 222 38.74 5.71 50.35
CA LYS A 222 38.02 4.44 50.61
C LYS A 222 36.50 4.65 50.58
N ASN A 223 36.00 5.73 51.19
CA ASN A 223 34.57 6.07 51.20
C ASN A 223 34.05 6.46 49.80
N GLN A 224 34.83 7.21 49.02
CA GLN A 224 34.50 7.53 47.63
C GLN A 224 34.47 6.28 46.75
N ILE A 225 35.49 5.41 46.86
CA ILE A 225 35.54 4.13 46.14
C ILE A 225 34.32 3.26 46.49
N ALA A 226 33.98 3.14 47.78
CA ALA A 226 32.78 2.41 48.22
C ALA A 226 31.49 3.01 47.63
N SER A 227 31.35 4.33 47.62
CA SER A 227 30.19 5.02 47.04
C SER A 227 30.09 4.82 45.52
N TYR A 228 31.21 4.85 44.80
CA TYR A 228 31.25 4.51 43.37
C TYR A 228 30.96 3.04 43.10
N GLN A 229 31.46 2.12 43.95
CA GLN A 229 31.18 0.69 43.87
C GLN A 229 29.68 0.42 44.07
N ASP A 230 29.05 1.02 45.08
CA ASP A 230 27.61 0.96 45.31
C ASP A 230 26.80 1.52 44.14
N SER A 231 27.24 2.64 43.57
CA SER A 231 26.60 3.23 42.39
C SER A 231 26.74 2.33 41.16
N LEU A 232 27.89 1.69 40.97
CA LEU A 232 28.15 0.73 39.89
C LEU A 232 27.27 -0.52 40.06
N ASN A 233 27.26 -1.12 41.25
CA ASN A 233 26.42 -2.28 41.59
C ASN A 233 24.92 -2.00 41.33
N ARG A 234 24.43 -0.81 41.69
CA ARG A 234 23.05 -0.37 41.40
C ARG A 234 22.79 -0.21 39.90
N LYS A 235 23.77 0.28 39.13
CA LYS A 235 23.66 0.42 37.67
C LYS A 235 23.73 -0.92 36.95
N GLU A 236 24.56 -1.83 37.41
CA GLU A 236 24.64 -3.21 36.91
C GLU A 236 23.35 -3.98 37.21
N ALA A 237 22.76 -3.82 38.40
CA ALA A 237 21.43 -4.34 38.72
C ALA A 237 20.34 -3.81 37.77
N GLN A 238 20.32 -2.49 37.49
CA GLN A 238 19.39 -1.88 36.53
C GLN A 238 19.62 -2.40 35.09
N VAL A 239 20.87 -2.59 34.68
CA VAL A 239 21.19 -3.20 33.37
C VAL A 239 20.70 -4.65 33.29
N ASN A 240 20.86 -5.43 34.36
CA ASN A 240 20.39 -6.81 34.43
C ASN A 240 18.85 -6.91 34.44
N GLU A 241 18.16 -6.01 35.13
CA GLU A 241 16.71 -5.88 35.10
C GLU A 241 16.19 -5.52 33.69
N ILE A 242 16.81 -4.53 33.04
CA ILE A 242 16.47 -4.14 31.66
C ILE A 242 16.78 -5.28 30.67
N ASN A 243 17.89 -6.01 30.84
CA ASN A 243 18.22 -7.17 30.01
C ASN A 243 17.20 -8.31 30.19
N LEU A 244 16.74 -8.57 31.42
CA LEU A 244 15.69 -9.55 31.69
C LEU A 244 14.37 -9.14 31.05
N LEU A 245 13.97 -7.87 31.17
CA LEU A 245 12.76 -7.33 30.53
C LEU A 245 12.85 -7.39 29.00
N CYS A 246 13.99 -7.02 28.41
CA CYS A 246 14.24 -7.13 26.97
C CYS A 246 14.18 -8.60 26.50
N LYS A 247 14.67 -9.55 27.29
CA LYS A 247 14.54 -10.97 27.01
C LYS A 247 13.08 -11.43 27.05
N GLN A 248 12.34 -11.09 28.10
CA GLN A 248 10.91 -11.40 28.23
C GLN A 248 10.06 -10.80 27.11
N LEU A 249 10.32 -9.54 26.73
CA LEU A 249 9.65 -8.89 25.61
C LEU A 249 9.98 -9.58 24.28
N LYS A 250 11.23 -10.03 24.08
CA LYS A 250 11.61 -10.79 22.88
C LYS A 250 10.98 -12.19 22.85
N GLU A 251 10.91 -12.87 23.98
CA GLU A 251 10.20 -14.16 24.10
C GLU A 251 8.69 -14.01 23.81
N ASN A 252 8.08 -12.91 24.28
CA ASN A 252 6.69 -12.57 23.96
C ASN A 252 6.49 -12.18 22.49
N ILE A 253 7.42 -11.43 21.87
CA ILE A 253 7.40 -11.15 20.43
C ILE A 253 7.46 -12.46 19.63
N ASN A 254 8.44 -13.33 19.89
CA ASN A 254 8.55 -14.63 19.23
C ASN A 254 7.25 -15.47 19.39
N HIS A 255 6.62 -15.42 20.56
CA HIS A 255 5.37 -16.12 20.83
C HIS A 255 4.18 -15.53 20.04
N LEU A 256 4.08 -14.21 19.96
CA LEU A 256 3.06 -13.51 19.16
C LEU A 256 3.29 -13.70 17.66
N GLU A 257 4.54 -13.74 17.20
CA GLU A 257 4.91 -14.07 15.81
C GLU A 257 4.54 -15.51 15.46
N SER A 258 4.76 -16.47 16.38
CA SER A 258 4.28 -17.85 16.21
C SER A 258 2.76 -17.90 16.11
N GLN A 259 2.03 -17.25 17.03
CA GLN A 259 0.57 -17.18 16.96
C GLN A 259 0.08 -16.50 15.67
N LEU A 260 0.74 -15.44 15.22
CA LEU A 260 0.44 -14.76 13.96
C LEU A 260 0.63 -15.71 12.77
N SER A 261 1.74 -16.45 12.73
CA SER A 261 2.02 -17.47 11.71
C SER A 261 0.94 -18.55 11.70
N ASP A 262 0.54 -19.08 12.87
CA ASP A 262 -0.53 -20.08 12.99
C ASP A 262 -1.87 -19.51 12.50
N LYS A 263 -2.22 -18.26 12.85
CA LYS A 263 -3.44 -17.61 12.36
C LYS A 263 -3.41 -17.35 10.86
N ILE A 264 -2.26 -16.94 10.31
CA ILE A 264 -2.06 -16.79 8.86
C ILE A 264 -2.20 -18.15 8.17
N GLN A 265 -1.66 -19.24 8.73
CA GLN A 265 -1.83 -20.58 8.19
C GLN A 265 -3.30 -21.05 8.22
N CYS A 266 -4.01 -20.83 9.33
CA CYS A 266 -5.45 -21.09 9.40
C CYS A 266 -6.25 -20.23 8.41
N GLN A 267 -5.93 -18.95 8.26
CA GLN A 267 -6.55 -18.06 7.27
C GLN A 267 -6.32 -18.58 5.85
N ASN A 268 -5.09 -18.94 5.48
CA ASN A 268 -4.77 -19.51 4.17
C ASN A 268 -5.52 -20.83 3.88
N VAL A 269 -5.83 -21.63 4.91
CA VAL A 269 -6.67 -22.84 4.77
C VAL A 269 -8.14 -22.46 4.56
N LEU A 270 -8.66 -21.52 5.35
CA LEU A 270 -10.05 -21.04 5.20
C LEU A 270 -10.27 -20.32 3.87
N GLU A 271 -9.33 -19.51 3.39
CA GLU A 271 -9.39 -18.86 2.08
C GLU A 271 -9.41 -19.88 0.94
N LYS A 272 -8.62 -20.96 1.03
CA LYS A 272 -8.65 -22.08 0.07
C LYS A 272 -9.99 -22.83 0.08
N GLU A 273 -10.56 -23.09 1.26
CA GLU A 273 -11.87 -23.75 1.34
C GLU A 273 -12.98 -22.84 0.83
N VAL A 274 -12.95 -21.54 1.14
CA VAL A 274 -13.86 -20.53 0.58
C VAL A 274 -13.71 -20.45 -0.95
N GLN A 275 -12.49 -20.47 -1.49
CA GLN A 275 -12.24 -20.49 -2.93
C GLN A 275 -12.79 -21.77 -3.58
N LYS A 276 -12.59 -22.93 -2.95
CA LYS A 276 -13.15 -24.23 -3.36
C LYS A 276 -14.68 -24.19 -3.36
N SER A 277 -15.32 -23.73 -2.29
CA SER A 277 -16.77 -23.54 -2.25
C SER A 277 -17.27 -22.53 -3.30
N HIS A 278 -16.48 -21.51 -3.64
CA HIS A 278 -16.83 -20.57 -4.71
C HIS A 278 -16.78 -21.24 -6.11
N ILE A 279 -15.82 -22.14 -6.34
CA ILE A 279 -15.73 -22.97 -7.54
C ILE A 279 -16.88 -24.00 -7.60
N GLU A 280 -17.22 -24.62 -6.48
CA GLU A 280 -18.39 -25.52 -6.35
C GLU A 280 -19.70 -24.77 -6.65
N VAL A 281 -19.90 -23.58 -6.09
CA VAL A 281 -21.07 -22.73 -6.39
C VAL A 281 -21.08 -22.27 -7.85
N ALA A 282 -19.93 -21.92 -8.44
CA ALA A 282 -19.85 -21.52 -9.85
C ALA A 282 -20.17 -22.68 -10.80
N THR A 283 -19.64 -23.87 -10.53
CA THR A 283 -19.92 -25.09 -11.32
C THR A 283 -21.35 -25.60 -11.14
N LEU A 284 -21.92 -25.52 -9.94
CA LEU A 284 -23.34 -25.80 -9.70
C LEU A 284 -24.25 -24.80 -10.43
N LYS A 285 -23.94 -23.50 -10.42
CA LYS A 285 -24.67 -22.49 -11.22
C LYS A 285 -24.58 -22.77 -12.72
N ALA A 286 -23.39 -23.10 -13.24
CA ALA A 286 -23.22 -23.47 -14.65
C ALA A 286 -24.01 -24.74 -15.02
N LYS A 287 -24.08 -25.72 -14.11
CA LYS A 287 -24.91 -26.93 -14.27
C LYS A 287 -26.40 -26.59 -14.24
N ASN A 288 -26.86 -25.72 -13.34
CA ASN A 288 -28.26 -25.28 -13.29
C ASN A 288 -28.67 -24.55 -14.57
N ALA A 289 -27.83 -23.63 -15.06
CA ALA A 289 -28.01 -22.95 -16.35
C ALA A 289 -27.87 -23.87 -17.58
N SER A 290 -27.48 -25.14 -17.40
CA SER A 290 -27.65 -26.18 -18.42
C SER A 290 -28.98 -26.90 -18.27
N LEU A 291 -29.32 -27.33 -17.06
CA LEU A 291 -30.62 -27.97 -16.78
C LEU A 291 -31.81 -27.06 -17.12
N GLU A 292 -31.68 -25.74 -16.96
CA GLU A 292 -32.66 -24.74 -17.41
C GLU A 292 -32.81 -24.73 -18.94
N ARG A 293 -31.71 -24.79 -19.70
CA ARG A 293 -31.75 -24.89 -21.18
C ARG A 293 -32.35 -26.23 -21.62
N ASP A 294 -31.91 -27.32 -21.01
CA ASP A 294 -32.38 -28.67 -21.32
C ASP A 294 -33.90 -28.78 -21.00
N TYR A 295 -34.36 -28.16 -19.89
CA TYR A 295 -35.76 -28.03 -19.54
C TYR A 295 -36.55 -27.20 -20.55
N MET A 296 -36.05 -26.02 -20.96
CA MET A 296 -36.69 -25.20 -22.00
C MET A 296 -36.80 -25.93 -23.35
N GLU A 297 -35.82 -26.75 -23.71
CA GLU A 297 -35.89 -27.59 -24.92
C GLU A 297 -36.93 -28.71 -24.79
N LYS A 298 -37.03 -29.35 -23.61
CA LYS A 298 -38.09 -30.34 -23.34
C LYS A 298 -39.48 -29.71 -23.31
N ASP A 299 -39.64 -28.54 -22.73
CA ASP A 299 -40.91 -27.80 -22.73
C ASP A 299 -41.31 -27.37 -24.15
N LYS A 300 -40.37 -26.87 -24.96
CA LYS A 300 -40.62 -26.58 -26.37
C LYS A 300 -41.08 -27.82 -27.17
N LEU A 301 -40.45 -28.97 -26.93
CA LEU A 301 -40.81 -30.25 -27.55
C LEU A 301 -42.17 -30.77 -27.05
N TYR A 302 -42.45 -30.62 -25.76
CA TYR A 302 -43.75 -30.92 -25.16
C TYR A 302 -44.85 -30.07 -25.78
N ASN A 303 -44.67 -28.75 -25.86
CA ASN A 303 -45.63 -27.82 -26.46
C ASN A 303 -45.86 -28.08 -27.96
N GLN A 304 -44.83 -28.42 -28.74
CA GLN A 304 -45.00 -28.88 -30.12
C GLN A 304 -45.81 -30.18 -30.22
N THR A 305 -45.57 -31.14 -29.32
CA THR A 305 -46.30 -32.42 -29.30
C THR A 305 -47.74 -32.23 -28.88
N ASN A 306 -47.99 -31.39 -27.85
CA ASN A 306 -49.31 -31.04 -27.35
C ASN A 306 -50.15 -30.32 -28.42
N ALA A 307 -49.58 -29.35 -29.14
CA ALA A 307 -50.25 -28.69 -30.27
C ALA A 307 -50.62 -29.68 -31.38
N LYS A 308 -49.78 -30.71 -31.62
CA LYS A 308 -50.07 -31.78 -32.58
C LYS A 308 -51.19 -32.72 -32.09
N CYS A 309 -51.26 -33.01 -30.79
CA CYS A 309 -52.37 -33.74 -30.19
C CYS A 309 -53.70 -32.97 -30.34
N VAL A 310 -53.74 -31.70 -29.95
CA VAL A 310 -54.95 -30.84 -30.07
C VAL A 310 -55.44 -30.75 -31.52
N TYR A 311 -54.53 -30.67 -32.49
CA TYR A 311 -54.89 -30.70 -33.92
C TYR A 311 -55.52 -32.05 -34.35
N LEU A 312 -54.97 -33.17 -33.89
CA LEU A 312 -55.51 -34.51 -34.18
C LEU A 312 -56.84 -34.76 -33.47
N GLU A 313 -56.99 -34.34 -32.21
CA GLU A 313 -58.25 -34.40 -31.45
C GLU A 313 -59.36 -33.61 -32.13
N LYS A 314 -59.06 -32.40 -32.62
CA LYS A 314 -60.01 -31.63 -33.44
C LYS A 314 -60.38 -32.38 -34.71
N THR A 315 -59.40 -32.91 -35.45
CA THR A 315 -59.64 -33.67 -36.69
C THR A 315 -60.51 -34.91 -36.44
N ILE A 316 -60.30 -35.61 -35.32
CA ILE A 316 -61.12 -36.75 -34.90
C ILE A 316 -62.55 -36.30 -34.56
N LYS A 317 -62.72 -35.16 -33.89
CA LYS A 317 -64.04 -34.60 -33.57
C LYS A 317 -64.82 -34.20 -34.84
N ASP A 318 -64.19 -33.47 -35.75
CA ASP A 318 -64.82 -33.01 -36.99
C ASP A 318 -65.26 -34.22 -37.87
N ASN A 319 -64.50 -35.33 -37.83
CA ASN A 319 -64.87 -36.62 -38.43
C ASN A 319 -66.01 -37.34 -37.66
N ALA A 320 -66.08 -37.22 -36.33
CA ALA A 320 -67.12 -37.84 -35.52
C ALA A 320 -68.48 -37.14 -35.67
N ASP A 321 -68.50 -35.81 -35.72
CA ASP A 321 -69.74 -35.04 -35.92
C ASP A 321 -70.27 -35.23 -37.36
N THR A 322 -69.43 -35.34 -38.39
CA THR A 322 -69.88 -35.71 -39.76
C THR A 322 -70.43 -37.14 -39.86
N ILE A 323 -69.85 -38.12 -39.14
CA ILE A 323 -70.41 -39.48 -39.03
C ILE A 323 -71.78 -39.48 -38.33
N LYS A 324 -71.97 -38.60 -37.34
CA LYS A 324 -73.23 -38.45 -36.60
C LYS A 324 -74.35 -37.86 -37.49
N ASP A 325 -74.04 -36.85 -38.29
CA ASP A 325 -75.01 -36.24 -39.21
C ASP A 325 -75.44 -37.22 -40.32
N LEU A 326 -74.49 -37.99 -40.87
CA LEU A 326 -74.79 -39.07 -41.82
C LEU A 326 -75.69 -40.16 -41.19
N ASN A 327 -75.43 -40.56 -39.94
CA ASN A 327 -76.29 -41.50 -39.22
C ASN A 327 -77.71 -40.94 -38.97
N SER A 328 -77.85 -39.64 -38.71
CA SER A 328 -79.16 -39.01 -38.53
C SER A 328 -80.01 -39.06 -39.82
N SER A 329 -79.37 -38.79 -40.97
CA SER A 329 -80.01 -38.90 -42.28
C SER A 329 -80.44 -40.34 -42.60
N ILE A 330 -79.60 -41.32 -42.25
CA ILE A 330 -79.92 -42.75 -42.40
C ILE A 330 -81.09 -43.17 -41.50
N GLN A 331 -81.25 -42.60 -40.29
CA GLN A 331 -82.43 -42.87 -39.45
C GLN A 331 -83.71 -42.30 -40.06
N ILE A 332 -83.68 -41.08 -40.63
CA ILE A 332 -84.85 -40.46 -41.28
C ILE A 332 -85.29 -41.33 -42.47
N LEU A 333 -84.36 -41.66 -43.38
CA LEU A 333 -84.64 -42.48 -44.57
C LEU A 333 -85.14 -43.89 -44.22
N LYS A 334 -84.65 -44.50 -43.12
CA LYS A 334 -85.19 -45.78 -42.62
C LYS A 334 -86.64 -45.65 -42.14
N LYS A 335 -87.01 -44.53 -41.53
CA LYS A 335 -88.35 -44.28 -40.99
C LYS A 335 -89.36 -44.02 -42.11
N GLU A 336 -88.96 -43.29 -43.15
CA GLU A 336 -89.77 -43.10 -44.37
C GLU A 336 -89.94 -44.41 -45.14
N LYS A 337 -88.86 -45.21 -45.26
CA LYS A 337 -88.92 -46.56 -45.85
C LYS A 337 -89.96 -47.44 -45.14
N GLN A 338 -89.92 -47.53 -43.81
CA GLN A 338 -90.85 -48.37 -43.05
C GLN A 338 -92.31 -47.91 -43.24
N SER A 339 -92.57 -46.60 -43.28
CA SER A 339 -93.89 -46.02 -43.58
C SER A 339 -94.39 -46.29 -45.00
N LEU A 340 -93.49 -46.53 -45.96
CA LEU A 340 -93.84 -46.97 -47.31
C LEU A 340 -94.15 -48.47 -47.35
N GLU A 341 -93.36 -49.31 -46.67
CA GLU A 341 -93.56 -50.77 -46.64
C GLU A 341 -94.86 -51.17 -45.92
N GLU A 342 -95.19 -50.55 -44.77
CA GLU A 342 -96.46 -50.80 -44.06
C GLU A 342 -97.70 -50.40 -44.89
N ARG A 343 -97.58 -49.34 -45.70
CA ARG A 343 -98.63 -48.84 -46.60
C ARG A 343 -98.78 -49.69 -47.87
N LEU A 344 -97.71 -50.35 -48.32
CA LEU A 344 -97.76 -51.31 -49.42
C LEU A 344 -98.49 -52.60 -49.00
N ALA A 345 -98.11 -53.19 -47.87
CA ALA A 345 -98.70 -54.43 -47.36
C ALA A 345 -100.22 -54.33 -47.11
N LEU A 346 -100.69 -53.16 -46.65
CA LEU A 346 -102.12 -52.90 -46.44
C LEU A 346 -102.90 -52.79 -47.77
N SER A 347 -102.24 -52.34 -48.86
CA SER A 347 -102.80 -52.34 -50.20
C SER A 347 -102.88 -53.76 -50.81
N GLU A 348 -101.82 -54.56 -50.66
CA GLU A 348 -101.77 -55.94 -51.17
C GLU A 348 -102.81 -56.86 -50.51
N SER A 349 -103.04 -56.69 -49.20
CA SER A 349 -104.09 -57.43 -48.47
C SER A 349 -105.52 -57.12 -48.98
N LEU A 350 -105.76 -55.88 -49.42
CA LEU A 350 -107.02 -55.44 -50.01
C LEU A 350 -107.18 -55.93 -51.46
N VAL A 351 -106.11 -55.94 -52.24
CA VAL A 351 -106.11 -56.48 -53.61
C VAL A 351 -106.44 -57.97 -53.62
N ASN A 352 -105.79 -58.80 -52.78
CA ASN A 352 -106.03 -60.24 -52.78
C ASN A 352 -107.50 -60.61 -52.45
N LYS A 353 -108.13 -59.92 -51.48
CA LYS A 353 -109.56 -60.15 -51.17
C LYS A 353 -110.51 -59.71 -52.29
N ASN A 354 -110.12 -58.73 -53.09
CA ASN A 354 -110.90 -58.30 -54.26
C ASN A 354 -110.67 -59.24 -55.46
N ASN A 355 -109.49 -59.84 -55.58
CA ASN A 355 -109.09 -60.66 -56.73
C ASN A 355 -109.79 -62.03 -56.77
N ASP A 356 -110.01 -62.70 -55.63
CA ASP A 356 -110.74 -63.98 -55.58
C ASP A 356 -112.26 -63.77 -55.79
N ALA A 357 -112.82 -62.65 -55.33
CA ALA A 357 -114.18 -62.23 -55.68
C ALA A 357 -114.31 -61.93 -57.19
N LEU A 358 -113.27 -61.33 -57.78
CA LEU A 358 -113.13 -61.18 -59.23
C LEU A 358 -113.01 -62.52 -59.95
N HIS A 359 -112.31 -63.52 -59.39
CA HIS A 359 -112.15 -64.82 -60.05
C HIS A 359 -113.47 -65.59 -60.13
N SER A 360 -114.29 -65.53 -59.06
CA SER A 360 -115.63 -66.13 -59.04
C SER A 360 -116.62 -65.39 -59.96
N THR A 361 -116.60 -64.06 -59.95
CA THR A 361 -117.45 -63.26 -60.85
C THR A 361 -116.98 -63.31 -62.31
N SER A 362 -115.70 -63.56 -62.59
CA SER A 362 -115.14 -63.72 -63.94
C SER A 362 -115.60 -65.01 -64.63
N GLU A 363 -115.70 -66.15 -63.93
CA GLU A 363 -116.33 -67.35 -64.51
C GLU A 363 -117.82 -67.15 -64.81
N GLN A 364 -118.54 -66.43 -63.93
CA GLN A 364 -119.92 -66.03 -64.21
C GLN A 364 -119.99 -65.04 -65.37
N LEU A 365 -119.03 -64.14 -65.53
CA LEU A 365 -118.91 -63.21 -66.66
C LEU A 365 -118.47 -63.87 -67.97
N LEU A 366 -117.74 -65.00 -67.94
CA LEU A 366 -117.44 -65.78 -69.14
C LEU A 366 -118.68 -66.54 -69.63
N LYS A 367 -119.48 -67.10 -68.72
CA LYS A 367 -120.82 -67.61 -69.06
C LYS A 367 -121.74 -66.47 -69.52
N ALA A 368 -121.73 -65.33 -68.85
CA ALA A 368 -122.51 -64.17 -69.25
C ALA A 368 -122.06 -63.59 -70.60
N ASN A 369 -120.78 -63.60 -70.94
CA ASN A 369 -120.28 -63.08 -72.23
C ASN A 369 -120.40 -64.08 -73.38
N GLN A 370 -120.45 -65.39 -73.14
CA GLN A 370 -120.99 -66.33 -74.14
C GLN A 370 -122.51 -66.14 -74.30
N ILE A 371 -123.24 -65.85 -73.22
CA ILE A 371 -124.65 -65.47 -73.29
C ILE A 371 -124.83 -64.11 -73.99
N ILE A 372 -123.92 -63.14 -73.86
CA ILE A 372 -123.99 -61.82 -74.55
C ILE A 372 -123.48 -61.91 -75.99
N SER A 373 -122.53 -62.78 -76.30
CA SER A 373 -122.19 -63.11 -77.70
C SER A 373 -123.37 -63.81 -78.38
N LYS A 374 -124.08 -64.68 -77.66
CA LYS A 374 -125.32 -65.29 -78.15
C LYS A 374 -126.44 -64.25 -78.24
N GLN A 375 -126.66 -63.43 -77.22
CA GLN A 375 -127.68 -62.38 -77.20
C GLN A 375 -127.37 -61.22 -78.15
N SER A 376 -126.13 -61.01 -78.60
CA SER A 376 -125.81 -60.07 -79.68
C SER A 376 -126.10 -60.66 -81.05
N SER A 377 -125.86 -61.95 -81.26
CA SER A 377 -126.39 -62.69 -82.42
C SER A 377 -127.92 -62.70 -82.41
N ASP A 378 -128.55 -63.04 -81.28
CA ASP A 378 -130.00 -63.03 -81.09
C ASP A 378 -130.56 -61.59 -81.15
N LEU A 379 -129.77 -60.54 -80.86
CA LEU A 379 -130.13 -59.12 -81.07
C LEU A 379 -129.98 -58.68 -82.52
N ILE A 380 -129.08 -59.27 -83.31
CA ILE A 380 -129.01 -59.05 -84.76
C ILE A 380 -130.21 -59.74 -85.41
N GLU A 381 -130.48 -61.00 -85.05
CA GLU A 381 -131.69 -61.72 -85.49
C GLU A 381 -132.98 -61.07 -84.97
N MET A 382 -132.99 -60.52 -83.74
CA MET A 382 -134.09 -59.67 -83.27
C MET A 382 -134.11 -58.30 -83.93
N LYS A 383 -133.00 -57.73 -84.42
CA LYS A 383 -133.00 -56.48 -85.17
C LYS A 383 -133.55 -56.70 -86.58
N GLU A 384 -133.31 -57.86 -87.19
CA GLU A 384 -134.01 -58.29 -88.41
C GLU A 384 -135.49 -58.56 -88.13
N LYS A 385 -135.83 -59.28 -87.05
CA LYS A 385 -137.24 -59.49 -86.64
C LYS A 385 -137.91 -58.20 -86.14
N LEU A 386 -137.16 -57.17 -85.72
CA LEU A 386 -137.66 -55.86 -85.30
C LEU A 386 -137.78 -54.90 -86.49
N LEU A 387 -136.88 -54.95 -87.47
CA LEU A 387 -137.07 -54.30 -88.78
C LEU A 387 -138.28 -54.92 -89.49
N CYS A 388 -138.40 -56.24 -89.49
CA CYS A 388 -139.58 -56.94 -89.99
C CYS A 388 -140.83 -56.60 -89.17
N ARG A 389 -140.77 -56.53 -87.83
CA ARG A 389 -141.90 -56.06 -87.00
C ARG A 389 -142.20 -54.57 -87.13
N THR A 390 -141.24 -53.73 -87.50
CA THR A 390 -141.46 -52.28 -87.74
C THR A 390 -142.02 -52.06 -89.14
N ALA A 391 -141.60 -52.84 -90.13
CA ALA A 391 -142.24 -52.92 -91.43
C ALA A 391 -143.68 -53.47 -91.31
N ILE A 392 -143.90 -54.51 -90.49
CA ILE A 392 -145.23 -55.03 -90.17
C ILE A 392 -146.04 -54.03 -89.35
N ALA A 393 -145.44 -53.25 -88.44
CA ALA A 393 -146.14 -52.20 -87.69
C ALA A 393 -146.57 -51.04 -88.61
N LEU A 394 -145.70 -50.58 -89.52
CA LEU A 394 -146.04 -49.60 -90.56
C LEU A 394 -147.08 -50.15 -91.55
N GLU A 395 -147.00 -51.43 -91.91
CA GLU A 395 -148.02 -52.09 -92.73
C GLU A 395 -149.31 -52.37 -91.92
N GLN A 396 -149.27 -52.36 -90.59
CA GLN A 396 -150.43 -52.44 -89.70
C GLN A 396 -151.05 -51.06 -89.36
N GLU A 397 -150.28 -49.97 -89.39
CA GLU A 397 -150.84 -48.62 -89.49
C GLU A 397 -151.55 -48.44 -90.84
N LYS A 398 -150.96 -48.97 -91.94
CA LYS A 398 -151.68 -49.13 -93.22
C LYS A 398 -152.87 -50.10 -93.17
N VAL A 399 -152.92 -51.09 -92.27
CA VAL A 399 -154.15 -51.89 -92.06
C VAL A 399 -155.26 -51.00 -91.53
N ILE A 400 -154.96 -49.98 -90.71
CA ILE A 400 -155.95 -49.06 -90.17
C ILE A 400 -156.35 -47.99 -91.20
N GLU A 401 -155.38 -47.44 -91.95
CA GLU A 401 -155.65 -46.45 -93.02
C GLU A 401 -156.38 -47.07 -94.23
N ARG A 402 -156.03 -48.29 -94.67
CA ARG A 402 -156.77 -48.95 -95.76
C ARG A 402 -158.18 -49.34 -95.33
N ASN A 403 -158.39 -49.90 -94.13
CA ASN A 403 -159.75 -50.22 -93.67
C ASN A 403 -160.63 -48.98 -93.41
N THR A 404 -160.06 -47.79 -93.20
CA THR A 404 -160.86 -46.55 -93.19
C THR A 404 -161.19 -46.07 -94.61
N ASN A 405 -160.27 -46.19 -95.56
CA ASN A 405 -160.53 -45.88 -96.98
C ASN A 405 -161.48 -46.88 -97.66
N ASP A 406 -161.39 -48.18 -97.37
CA ASP A 406 -162.26 -49.21 -97.94
C ASP A 406 -163.69 -49.13 -97.36
N MET A 407 -163.85 -48.64 -96.12
CA MET A 407 -165.15 -48.20 -95.59
C MET A 407 -165.73 -46.96 -96.30
N GLU A 408 -164.92 -46.21 -97.03
CA GLU A 408 -165.34 -45.06 -97.84
C GLU A 408 -165.61 -45.50 -99.30
N GLU A 409 -164.81 -46.41 -99.84
CA GLU A 409 -165.02 -47.05 -101.15
C GLU A 409 -166.32 -47.87 -101.17
N LEU A 410 -166.63 -48.59 -100.07
CA LEU A 410 -167.93 -49.27 -99.88
C LEU A 410 -169.12 -48.29 -99.86
N LYS A 411 -168.94 -47.01 -99.48
CA LYS A 411 -169.98 -45.99 -99.64
C LYS A 411 -170.05 -45.47 -101.08
N LYS A 412 -168.94 -45.50 -101.82
CA LYS A 412 -168.82 -44.93 -103.16
C LYS A 412 -169.26 -45.87 -104.27
N GLN A 413 -169.06 -47.18 -104.12
CA GLN A 413 -169.57 -48.17 -105.07
C GLN A 413 -171.07 -48.47 -104.90
N ILE A 414 -171.67 -48.11 -103.75
CA ILE A 414 -173.12 -48.00 -103.61
C ILE A 414 -173.68 -46.93 -104.58
N VAL A 415 -173.00 -45.78 -104.75
CA VAL A 415 -173.37 -44.78 -105.78
C VAL A 415 -173.10 -45.30 -107.19
N ASN A 416 -172.01 -46.04 -107.41
CA ASN A 416 -171.70 -46.63 -108.72
C ASN A 416 -172.65 -47.79 -109.11
N THR A 417 -173.50 -48.24 -108.19
CA THR A 417 -174.63 -49.16 -108.47
C THR A 417 -175.76 -48.44 -109.22
N GLU A 418 -175.82 -47.10 -109.16
CA GLU A 418 -176.83 -46.29 -109.85
C GLU A 418 -176.36 -45.88 -111.26
N GLU A 419 -175.12 -45.37 -111.42
CA GLU A 419 -174.62 -44.88 -112.73
C GLU A 419 -174.40 -45.99 -113.78
N SER A 420 -173.95 -47.19 -113.38
CA SER A 420 -173.76 -48.29 -114.35
C SER A 420 -175.08 -48.83 -114.90
N MET A 421 -176.21 -48.53 -114.24
CA MET A 421 -177.54 -48.87 -114.75
C MET A 421 -177.99 -47.90 -115.86
N ASP A 422 -177.50 -46.66 -115.87
CA ASP A 422 -177.74 -45.67 -116.94
C ASP A 422 -176.97 -46.03 -118.23
N LYS A 423 -175.84 -46.76 -118.09
CA LYS A 423 -175.15 -47.41 -119.23
C LYS A 423 -175.87 -48.64 -119.81
N LEU A 424 -177.06 -49.00 -119.30
CA LEU A 424 -177.99 -49.87 -120.04
C LEU A 424 -178.58 -49.14 -121.27
N GLN A 425 -178.74 -47.81 -121.16
CA GLN A 425 -179.54 -47.01 -122.08
C GLN A 425 -178.71 -46.42 -123.23
N LYS A 426 -177.52 -45.91 -122.90
CA LYS A 426 -176.58 -45.31 -123.85
C LYS A 426 -175.84 -46.37 -124.68
N GLU A 427 -175.34 -45.97 -125.84
CA GLU A 427 -174.48 -46.77 -126.74
C GLU A 427 -175.06 -48.13 -127.21
N LEU A 428 -176.28 -48.49 -126.79
CA LEU A 428 -177.31 -49.03 -127.68
C LEU A 428 -177.48 -48.10 -128.91
N ASP A 429 -177.24 -46.80 -128.73
CA ASP A 429 -177.08 -45.82 -129.81
C ASP A 429 -175.82 -46.05 -130.69
N ASP A 430 -174.75 -46.68 -130.20
CA ASP A 430 -173.56 -47.04 -131.01
C ASP A 430 -173.80 -48.32 -131.84
N LEU A 431 -175.01 -48.91 -131.75
CA LEU A 431 -175.57 -49.71 -132.84
C LEU A 431 -175.71 -48.88 -134.14
N ARG A 432 -175.66 -47.55 -134.06
CA ARG A 432 -175.88 -46.60 -135.17
C ARG A 432 -174.61 -46.12 -135.85
N GLU A 433 -173.57 -45.64 -135.13
CA GLU A 433 -172.26 -45.34 -135.75
C GLU A 433 -171.52 -46.60 -136.25
N LYS A 434 -171.98 -47.78 -135.84
CA LYS A 434 -171.79 -49.07 -136.54
C LYS A 434 -172.50 -49.08 -137.92
N TYR A 435 -172.31 -48.04 -138.72
CA TYR A 435 -172.83 -47.84 -140.08
C TYR A 435 -171.96 -46.84 -140.87
N GLU A 436 -171.84 -45.58 -140.41
CA GLU A 436 -171.34 -44.48 -141.24
C GLU A 436 -169.80 -44.51 -141.45
N ALA A 437 -169.02 -44.94 -140.46
CA ALA A 437 -167.56 -45.08 -140.62
C ALA A 437 -167.11 -46.24 -141.55
N ASN A 438 -168.05 -46.97 -142.16
CA ASN A 438 -167.80 -47.79 -143.36
C ASN A 438 -167.47 -46.92 -144.59
N GLU A 439 -168.04 -45.71 -144.67
CA GLU A 439 -167.89 -44.80 -145.80
C GLU A 439 -166.54 -44.06 -145.77
N LYS A 440 -166.08 -43.65 -144.57
CA LYS A 440 -164.96 -42.72 -144.41
C LYS A 440 -163.63 -43.39 -144.03
N ALA A 441 -162.73 -43.76 -144.95
CA ALA A 441 -162.80 -43.97 -146.40
C ALA A 441 -161.47 -44.64 -146.80
N LEU A 442 -161.31 -45.37 -147.90
CA LEU A 442 -161.43 -44.92 -149.30
C LEU A 442 -160.63 -43.65 -149.69
N ARG A 443 -160.44 -42.65 -148.81
CA ARG A 443 -159.96 -41.31 -149.17
C ARG A 443 -158.46 -41.15 -149.07
N GLU A 444 -157.84 -41.62 -147.99
CA GLU A 444 -156.47 -41.25 -147.64
C GLU A 444 -155.65 -42.51 -147.26
N ARG A 445 -155.42 -43.52 -148.12
CA ARG A 445 -155.61 -43.72 -149.58
C ARG A 445 -154.93 -42.73 -150.51
N ASP A 446 -155.55 -41.59 -150.81
CA ASP A 446 -155.01 -40.57 -151.69
C ASP A 446 -153.87 -39.81 -151.03
N GLU A 447 -154.03 -39.23 -149.83
CA GLU A 447 -152.95 -38.43 -149.19
C GLU A 447 -151.82 -39.30 -148.63
N THR A 448 -150.63 -39.41 -149.24
CA THR A 448 -150.15 -39.26 -150.64
C THR A 448 -148.68 -39.76 -150.57
N ILE A 449 -147.91 -40.02 -151.63
CA ILE A 449 -147.57 -39.13 -152.75
C ILE A 449 -147.15 -37.69 -152.29
N LYS A 450 -147.22 -37.35 -150.99
CA LYS A 450 -146.78 -36.08 -150.38
C LYS A 450 -145.81 -36.37 -149.26
N ASN A 451 -144.58 -36.69 -149.61
CA ASN A 451 -144.00 -36.85 -150.95
C ASN A 451 -142.77 -37.74 -150.65
N ASN A 452 -142.16 -38.44 -151.59
CA ASN A 452 -141.25 -37.85 -152.58
C ASN A 452 -140.37 -36.66 -152.13
N ASN A 453 -140.67 -35.93 -151.03
CA ASN A 453 -140.27 -34.52 -150.84
C ASN A 453 -139.08 -34.46 -149.90
N MET A 454 -137.88 -34.54 -150.41
CA MET A 454 -137.39 -34.51 -151.79
C MET A 454 -135.95 -34.21 -151.54
N VAL A 455 -134.98 -34.89 -152.16
CA VAL A 455 -133.74 -34.21 -152.62
C VAL A 455 -132.86 -33.55 -151.53
N ILE A 456 -133.30 -33.53 -150.26
CA ILE A 456 -133.10 -32.47 -149.26
C ILE A 456 -131.65 -32.03 -149.27
N GLN A 457 -131.40 -30.92 -149.96
CA GLN A 457 -130.25 -30.10 -149.78
C GLN A 457 -130.24 -29.66 -148.31
N TRP A 458 -129.69 -30.49 -147.44
CA TRP A 458 -128.39 -30.22 -146.86
C TRP A 458 -127.81 -31.56 -146.37
N LEU A 459 -126.73 -32.10 -146.97
CA LEU A 459 -125.45 -31.44 -147.28
C LEU A 459 -124.87 -30.74 -146.06
N HIS A 460 -123.54 -30.73 -145.94
CA HIS A 460 -122.79 -29.62 -145.37
C HIS A 460 -122.99 -29.33 -143.85
N LYS A 461 -121.97 -29.17 -142.99
CA LYS A 461 -120.56 -28.76 -143.18
C LYS A 461 -120.11 -28.35 -141.76
N LYS A 462 -119.37 -29.15 -140.96
CA LYS A 462 -118.04 -29.72 -141.21
C LYS A 462 -117.59 -30.83 -140.22
N MET A 463 -116.50 -31.58 -140.43
CA MET A 463 -115.56 -31.57 -141.58
C MET A 463 -116.33 -31.75 -142.90
N ASP A 464 -116.09 -30.99 -143.95
CA ASP A 464 -114.78 -30.49 -144.41
C ASP A 464 -114.70 -28.94 -144.63
N ASN A 465 -113.52 -28.34 -144.37
CA ASN A 465 -113.10 -26.92 -144.56
C ASN A 465 -113.52 -25.84 -143.49
N PHE A 466 -113.13 -24.56 -143.72
CA PHE A 466 -113.78 -23.22 -143.48
C PHE A 466 -114.80 -22.91 -142.32
N GLU A 467 -115.25 -21.64 -142.19
CA GLU A 467 -116.35 -21.13 -141.33
C GLU A 467 -117.76 -21.18 -142.04
N PRO A 468 -118.87 -20.51 -141.65
CA PRO A 468 -119.40 -20.08 -140.32
C PRO A 468 -120.93 -20.41 -140.08
N MET A 469 -121.43 -20.18 -138.86
CA MET A 469 -122.74 -19.55 -138.46
C MET A 469 -124.16 -20.06 -138.91
N SER A 470 -125.08 -20.20 -137.92
CA SER A 470 -126.58 -19.96 -137.88
C SER A 470 -127.69 -21.08 -137.96
N SER A 471 -128.69 -20.95 -137.03
CA SER A 471 -130.18 -21.16 -137.11
C SER A 471 -130.97 -22.53 -137.02
N GLN A 472 -131.68 -22.73 -135.87
CA GLN A 472 -133.12 -23.15 -135.61
C GLN A 472 -133.85 -24.51 -135.99
N ILE A 473 -134.49 -25.14 -134.97
CA ILE A 473 -135.88 -25.79 -134.87
C ILE A 473 -136.22 -27.32 -135.20
N ASN A 474 -136.69 -28.07 -134.17
CA ASN A 474 -137.70 -29.19 -133.91
C ASN A 474 -138.19 -30.40 -134.83
N GLN A 475 -138.19 -31.63 -134.22
CA GLN A 475 -139.24 -32.73 -134.01
C GLN A 475 -139.82 -33.83 -135.01
N LYS A 476 -139.75 -35.14 -134.58
CA LYS A 476 -140.78 -36.26 -134.37
C LYS A 476 -141.22 -37.47 -135.32
N GLN A 477 -141.21 -38.70 -134.73
CA GLN A 477 -142.24 -39.83 -134.59
C GLN A 477 -142.36 -41.13 -135.50
N GLY A 478 -142.71 -42.32 -134.91
CA GLY A 478 -142.99 -43.67 -135.53
C GLY A 478 -143.58 -44.80 -134.58
N ILE A 479 -143.90 -46.05 -135.07
CA ILE A 479 -144.53 -47.28 -134.41
C ILE A 479 -144.18 -48.62 -135.17
N LEU A 480 -144.53 -49.93 -134.90
CA LEU A 480 -145.37 -50.81 -134.00
C LEU A 480 -144.64 -52.22 -133.80
N MET A 481 -145.04 -53.54 -133.67
CA MET A 481 -146.17 -54.57 -133.60
C MET A 481 -145.53 -55.97 -133.15
N ALA A 482 -146.00 -57.25 -133.04
CA ALA A 482 -147.21 -58.17 -132.87
C ALA A 482 -146.69 -59.69 -132.70
N THR A 483 -147.30 -60.92 -132.60
CA THR A 483 -148.61 -61.69 -132.63
C THR A 483 -148.53 -63.14 -131.97
N SER A 484 -149.65 -63.92 -131.80
CA SER A 484 -149.85 -65.43 -131.91
C SER A 484 -149.25 -66.49 -130.90
N SER A 485 -149.61 -67.81 -130.75
CA SER A 485 -150.86 -68.69 -130.86
C SER A 485 -150.61 -70.23 -130.55
N THR A 486 -151.63 -71.15 -130.44
CA THR A 486 -151.69 -72.68 -130.67
C THR A 486 -152.56 -73.69 -129.78
N PRO A 487 -152.25 -74.99 -129.40
CA PRO A 487 -153.14 -76.18 -129.67
C PRO A 487 -153.41 -77.35 -128.60
N TYR A 488 -154.24 -78.37 -128.99
CA TYR A 488 -154.65 -79.74 -128.48
C TYR A 488 -154.36 -80.33 -127.05
N PHE A 489 -155.24 -81.14 -126.43
CA PHE A 489 -156.64 -80.90 -126.00
C PHE A 489 -157.10 -81.84 -124.86
N LEU A 490 -158.14 -81.41 -124.13
CA LEU A 490 -158.76 -82.05 -122.94
C LEU A 490 -157.90 -81.90 -121.66
N SER A 491 -158.45 -81.78 -120.44
CA SER A 491 -159.85 -81.68 -119.97
C SER A 491 -159.89 -81.06 -118.56
N ARG A 492 -161.00 -80.59 -117.96
CA ARG A 492 -162.31 -80.02 -118.40
C ARG A 492 -163.16 -79.79 -117.12
N ASN A 493 -163.98 -78.75 -116.92
CA ASN A 493 -164.42 -77.64 -117.78
C ASN A 493 -164.26 -76.24 -117.14
N ASN A 494 -164.29 -76.15 -115.80
CA ASN A 494 -164.48 -74.94 -114.96
C ASN A 494 -163.94 -75.25 -113.54
N ASN A 495 -163.58 -74.34 -112.63
CA ASN A 495 -163.42 -72.87 -112.63
C ASN A 495 -162.50 -72.49 -111.43
N HIS A 496 -161.92 -71.30 -111.28
CA HIS A 496 -161.98 -70.06 -112.10
C HIS A 496 -160.58 -69.39 -112.22
N THR A 497 -160.52 -68.05 -112.26
CA THR A 497 -159.42 -67.19 -112.76
C THR A 497 -159.51 -65.80 -112.08
N ASP A 498 -158.48 -64.99 -111.79
CA ASP A 498 -157.01 -65.10 -111.98
C ASP A 498 -156.22 -64.01 -111.18
N SER A 499 -154.93 -63.79 -111.52
CA SER A 499 -154.15 -62.52 -111.42
C SER A 499 -153.51 -62.07 -110.09
N LEU A 500 -152.47 -61.21 -110.03
CA LEU A 500 -151.25 -61.09 -110.89
C LEU A 500 -150.02 -60.42 -110.19
N HIS A 501 -149.51 -60.97 -109.07
CA HIS A 501 -148.04 -61.17 -108.82
C HIS A 501 -147.03 -59.91 -108.52
N GLY A 502 -145.84 -59.97 -107.76
CA GLY A 502 -144.73 -58.87 -107.51
C GLY A 502 -143.56 -58.94 -106.36
N ILE A 503 -142.39 -58.16 -106.29
CA ILE A 503 -141.11 -58.24 -105.35
C ILE A 503 -139.99 -57.05 -105.11
N SER A 504 -139.06 -57.10 -104.05
CA SER A 504 -137.51 -56.81 -103.82
C SER A 504 -136.58 -55.52 -103.38
N GLU A 505 -135.73 -55.59 -102.25
CA GLU A 505 -134.22 -55.38 -101.81
C GLU A 505 -133.15 -54.12 -101.61
N GLU A 506 -132.19 -54.16 -100.57
CA GLU A 506 -130.64 -53.78 -100.36
C GLU A 506 -129.83 -52.51 -99.64
N SER A 507 -128.56 -52.71 -99.07
CA SER A 507 -127.20 -51.90 -98.87
C SER A 507 -126.51 -50.98 -97.68
N ILE A 508 -125.10 -50.97 -97.51
CA ILE A 508 -123.97 -49.94 -97.06
C ILE A 508 -123.24 -49.65 -95.60
N ASP A 509 -121.89 -49.25 -95.45
CA ASP A 509 -121.03 -48.77 -94.20
C ASP A 509 -119.52 -48.09 -94.34
N PHE A 510 -118.78 -47.45 -93.32
CA PHE A 510 -117.32 -46.83 -93.34
C PHE A 510 -116.46 -46.29 -92.03
N TYR A 511 -115.07 -45.99 -92.01
CA TYR A 511 -114.07 -45.78 -90.82
C TYR A 511 -112.83 -44.68 -90.78
N GLY A 512 -111.85 -44.55 -89.77
CA GLY A 512 -110.71 -43.47 -89.59
C GLY A 512 -109.43 -43.55 -88.55
N THR A 513 -108.43 -42.55 -88.37
CA THR A 513 -107.07 -42.60 -87.54
C THR A 513 -106.27 -41.29 -86.94
N THR A 514 -105.06 -41.33 -86.20
CA THR A 514 -104.30 -40.22 -85.36
C THR A 514 -102.66 -40.16 -85.18
N LYS A 515 -101.94 -39.21 -84.40
CA LYS A 515 -100.40 -38.90 -84.14
C LYS A 515 -100.00 -37.92 -82.87
N SER A 516 -98.81 -37.40 -82.31
CA SER A 516 -97.24 -37.50 -82.13
C SER A 516 -96.49 -36.43 -81.11
N GLY A 517 -95.12 -36.37 -80.75
CA GLY A 517 -94.36 -35.38 -79.77
C GLY A 517 -92.74 -35.30 -79.53
N SER A 518 -92.08 -34.41 -78.64
CA SER A 518 -90.53 -34.16 -78.28
C SER A 518 -90.15 -33.27 -76.96
N ASN A 519 -88.99 -32.72 -76.37
CA ASN A 519 -87.43 -32.49 -76.43
C ASN A 519 -86.68 -31.89 -75.08
N HIS A 520 -85.29 -31.67 -74.89
CA HIS A 520 -84.44 -30.59 -74.10
C HIS A 520 -82.99 -30.79 -73.34
N GLU A 521 -82.22 -29.71 -72.82
CA GLU A 521 -80.70 -29.50 -72.47
C GLU A 521 -80.24 -28.81 -71.04
N GLU A 522 -79.04 -28.28 -70.47
CA GLU A 522 -77.51 -27.95 -70.64
C GLU A 522 -76.64 -27.36 -69.35
N SER A 523 -75.23 -27.21 -69.29
CA SER A 523 -74.21 -26.19 -68.63
C SER A 523 -73.12 -26.32 -67.39
N PRO A 524 -71.96 -25.50 -67.20
CA PRO A 524 -70.68 -25.68 -66.31
C PRO A 524 -69.86 -24.48 -65.52
N GLY A 525 -68.62 -24.63 -64.84
CA GLY A 525 -67.70 -23.55 -64.15
C GLY A 525 -66.24 -23.81 -63.42
N PRO A 526 -65.39 -22.81 -62.86
CA PRO A 526 -63.86 -22.86 -62.47
C PRO A 526 -63.12 -22.04 -61.24
N GLU A 527 -61.72 -22.04 -61.03
CA GLU A 527 -60.64 -21.08 -60.36
C GLU A 527 -59.64 -21.33 -59.07
N SER A 528 -58.46 -20.61 -58.80
CA SER A 528 -57.34 -20.81 -57.73
C SER A 528 -56.15 -19.72 -57.39
N GLN A 529 -55.20 -19.81 -56.34
CA GLN A 529 -53.97 -18.87 -56.01
C GLN A 529 -52.84 -19.19 -54.87
N GLU A 530 -51.77 -18.33 -54.53
CA GLU A 530 -50.51 -18.49 -53.60
C GLU A 530 -49.91 -17.22 -52.76
N LYS A 531 -48.67 -16.93 -52.12
CA LYS A 531 -47.21 -17.43 -51.90
C LYS A 531 -46.21 -16.61 -50.87
N THR A 532 -44.99 -17.12 -50.40
CA THR A 532 -43.66 -16.48 -49.78
C THR A 532 -43.44 -16.14 -48.22
N SER A 533 -42.30 -15.74 -47.47
CA SER A 533 -40.74 -15.75 -47.31
C SER A 533 -40.24 -15.23 -45.84
N LYS A 534 -39.02 -14.92 -45.19
CA LYS A 534 -37.46 -14.85 -45.16
C LYS A 534 -36.90 -14.55 -43.63
N VAL A 535 -35.71 -14.26 -42.94
CA VAL A 535 -34.16 -13.88 -42.82
C VAL A 535 -33.59 -14.24 -41.33
N GLY A 536 -32.40 -14.08 -40.58
CA GLY A 536 -30.91 -13.59 -40.43
C GLY A 536 -30.40 -13.59 -38.88
N LEU A 537 -29.22 -13.26 -38.19
CA LEU A 537 -27.69 -12.96 -38.26
C LEU A 537 -26.95 -12.91 -36.79
N ASP A 538 -25.57 -12.77 -36.52
CA ASP A 538 -24.85 -12.91 -35.13
C ASP A 538 -23.39 -12.20 -34.74
N PRO A 539 -22.37 -12.57 -33.82
CA PRO A 539 -21.57 -11.67 -32.82
C PRO A 539 -20.00 -11.88 -32.35
N LYS A 540 -19.42 -11.13 -31.30
CA LYS A 540 -18.40 -11.49 -30.17
C LYS A 540 -16.88 -10.95 -29.98
N TYR A 541 -16.38 -10.83 -28.69
CA TYR A 541 -14.98 -10.79 -28.06
C TYR A 541 -14.14 -9.49 -27.70
N LEU A 542 -13.78 -9.27 -26.39
CA LEU A 542 -12.41 -9.11 -25.76
C LEU A 542 -12.34 -8.31 -24.41
N GLN A 543 -11.39 -8.65 -23.51
CA GLN A 543 -10.95 -7.85 -22.32
C GLN A 543 -9.60 -8.37 -21.73
N PRO A 544 -8.75 -7.51 -21.13
CA PRO A 544 -7.98 -7.89 -19.91
C PRO A 544 -7.84 -6.74 -18.86
N ALA A 545 -7.44 -7.08 -17.61
CA ALA A 545 -7.20 -6.18 -16.46
C ALA A 545 -6.23 -6.86 -15.46
N VAL A 546 -5.75 -6.31 -14.32
CA VAL A 546 -6.05 -5.11 -13.49
C VAL A 546 -4.73 -4.58 -12.85
N ASN A 547 -4.75 -3.62 -11.90
CA ASN A 547 -3.77 -3.55 -10.79
C ASN A 547 -4.23 -2.72 -9.56
N ASP A 548 -3.70 -3.11 -8.40
CA ASP A 548 -4.00 -2.86 -6.96
C ASP A 548 -4.35 -1.47 -6.33
N ASN A 549 -5.35 -1.50 -5.42
CA ASN A 549 -5.28 -1.44 -3.93
C ASN A 549 -4.26 -0.47 -3.23
N LYS A 550 -4.48 0.13 -2.01
CA LYS A 550 -5.58 0.10 -1.00
C LYS A 550 -5.43 1.19 0.11
N LEU A 551 -6.57 1.61 0.71
CA LEU A 551 -6.79 2.09 2.12
C LEU A 551 -6.06 3.35 2.67
N MET A 552 -6.35 3.83 3.90
CA MET A 552 -7.57 4.52 4.41
C MET A 552 -7.48 4.85 5.93
N PHE A 553 -7.61 6.15 6.30
CA PHE A 553 -8.17 6.72 7.57
C PHE A 553 -7.65 6.26 8.98
N SER A 554 -7.94 6.93 10.12
CA SER A 554 -7.79 8.36 10.51
C SER A 554 -8.10 8.61 12.02
N LYS A 555 -7.39 9.54 12.68
CA LYS A 555 -7.87 10.41 13.81
C LYS A 555 -8.26 9.73 15.17
N ASP A 556 -8.35 10.42 16.32
CA ASP A 556 -8.13 11.84 16.69
C ASP A 556 -7.72 12.04 18.18
N ALA A 557 -7.25 13.26 18.54
CA ALA A 557 -7.17 13.84 19.92
C ALA A 557 -6.23 13.18 20.98
N LYS A 558 -5.65 13.83 22.01
CA LYS A 558 -5.45 15.22 22.56
C LYS A 558 -4.46 15.08 23.77
N SER A 559 -3.77 16.06 24.38
CA SER A 559 -3.29 17.44 24.07
C SER A 559 -2.51 18.01 25.30
N LYS A 560 -1.68 19.07 25.14
CA LYS A 560 -0.87 19.81 26.18
C LYS A 560 0.43 19.09 26.64
N SER A 561 1.55 19.77 26.97
CA SER A 561 1.92 21.21 26.88
C SER A 561 3.45 21.48 26.95
N SER A 562 3.82 22.73 26.62
CA SER A 562 5.03 23.50 27.01
C SER A 562 6.43 23.18 26.43
N ASN A 563 6.99 24.25 25.83
CA ASN A 563 8.39 24.68 25.77
C ASN A 563 9.48 23.82 25.08
N GLN A 564 9.88 24.29 23.89
CA GLN A 564 11.29 24.34 23.48
C GLN A 564 11.69 25.81 23.27
N GLN A 565 12.97 26.15 23.47
CA GLN A 565 13.54 27.41 23.03
C GLN A 565 14.87 27.12 22.33
N SER A 566 15.09 27.72 21.16
CA SER A 566 16.27 27.54 20.33
C SER A 566 17.12 28.81 20.29
N GLN A 567 18.42 28.66 19.98
CA GLN A 567 19.14 29.45 18.95
C GLN A 567 20.55 28.86 18.71
N LYS A 568 20.93 28.61 17.45
CA LYS A 568 21.93 29.35 16.63
C LYS A 568 23.31 29.53 17.30
N GLY A 569 24.45 29.10 16.75
CA GLY A 569 24.74 28.45 15.45
C GLY A 569 25.43 29.36 14.43
N LYS A 570 26.43 28.83 13.70
CA LYS A 570 27.01 29.35 12.43
C LYS A 570 27.99 28.33 11.82
N GLU A 571 28.12 28.34 10.50
CA GLU A 571 28.95 27.43 9.71
C GLU A 571 30.24 28.13 9.21
N ASN A 572 31.29 27.37 8.87
CA ASN A 572 32.18 27.69 7.75
C ASN A 572 33.15 26.54 7.35
N ILE A 573 32.99 26.07 6.11
CA ILE A 573 34.03 25.70 5.11
C ILE A 573 35.15 24.69 5.51
N ASN A 574 34.95 23.44 5.10
CA ASN A 574 35.85 22.49 4.41
C ASN A 574 37.41 22.49 4.58
N LEU A 575 37.91 21.31 5.01
CA LEU A 575 39.10 20.56 4.51
C LEU A 575 40.54 21.12 4.72
N PRO A 576 41.59 20.26 4.70
CA PRO A 576 41.73 18.93 5.32
C PRO A 576 43.04 18.79 6.17
N LYS A 577 43.30 17.59 6.71
CA LYS A 577 44.42 17.28 7.63
C LYS A 577 45.83 17.44 7.01
N VAL A 578 46.78 17.99 7.78
CA VAL A 578 48.23 17.74 7.61
C VAL A 578 48.90 17.52 8.98
N ASN A 579 49.76 16.50 9.11
CA ASN A 579 50.57 16.25 10.29
C ASN A 579 51.97 16.87 10.13
N TYR A 580 52.35 17.83 10.98
CA TYR A 580 53.73 18.32 11.06
C TYR A 580 54.46 17.78 12.28
N ARG A 581 55.29 16.76 12.04
CA ARG A 581 56.17 16.12 13.04
C ARG A 581 57.50 16.89 13.11
N GLU A 582 57.53 17.98 13.85
CA GLU A 582 58.72 18.83 13.91
C GLU A 582 59.87 18.17 14.69
N LYS A 583 61.09 18.31 14.18
CA LYS A 583 62.31 17.71 14.75
C LYS A 583 63.02 18.75 15.62
N LYS A 584 63.33 18.42 16.88
CA LYS A 584 64.41 19.08 17.62
C LYS A 584 65.61 18.16 17.72
N SER A 585 66.70 18.56 17.08
CA SER A 585 67.99 17.88 17.14
C SER A 585 68.88 18.62 18.14
N ALA A 586 69.50 17.88 19.06
CA ALA A 586 70.65 18.32 19.82
C ALA A 586 71.71 17.21 19.75
N ARG A 587 72.91 17.52 19.26
CA ARG A 587 74.06 16.60 19.28
C ARG A 587 74.70 16.62 20.68
N GLY A 588 75.08 15.45 21.20
CA GLY A 588 75.59 15.30 22.57
C GLY A 588 76.66 14.23 22.72
N SER A 589 77.75 14.35 21.95
CA SER A 589 78.97 13.51 21.99
C SER A 589 78.84 12.02 21.65
N THR A 590 79.93 11.46 21.12
CA THR A 590 80.09 10.05 20.76
C THR A 590 81.11 9.39 21.66
N TYR A 591 80.77 8.23 22.22
CA TYR A 591 81.76 7.19 22.51
C TYR A 591 81.24 5.84 22.02
N ARG A 592 82.11 5.07 21.36
CA ARG A 592 81.78 3.75 20.80
C ARG A 592 82.94 2.81 21.15
N ALA A 593 82.67 1.82 21.98
CA ALA A 593 83.52 0.67 22.25
C ALA A 593 82.66 -0.60 22.21
N THR A 594 83.28 -1.75 21.94
CA THR A 594 82.58 -2.96 21.48
C THR A 594 82.08 -3.88 22.61
N PRO A 595 81.05 -4.71 22.35
CA PRO A 595 80.46 -5.60 23.35
C PRO A 595 81.21 -6.93 23.47
N VAL A 596 81.17 -7.54 24.67
CA VAL A 596 81.55 -8.95 24.87
C VAL A 596 80.51 -9.69 25.71
N SER A 597 80.24 -10.90 25.25
CA SER A 597 79.27 -11.90 25.66
C SER A 597 79.39 -12.45 27.10
N ALA A 598 78.24 -12.41 27.81
CA ALA A 598 77.64 -13.50 28.60
C ALA A 598 78.24 -14.00 29.94
N TYR A 599 77.39 -14.83 30.57
CA TYR A 599 77.50 -15.66 31.78
C TYR A 599 77.18 -15.06 33.17
N PHE A 600 76.35 -15.84 33.86
CA PHE A 600 75.92 -15.81 35.27
C PHE A 600 77.07 -16.27 36.22
N PRO A 601 76.94 -16.15 37.56
CA PRO A 601 75.74 -15.76 38.32
C PRO A 601 75.82 -14.43 39.08
#